data_AF-A0ABD0AE34-F1
#
_entry.id   AF-A0ABD0AE34-F1
#
_cell.length_a   1.000
_cell.length_b   1.000
_cell.length_c   1.000
_cell.angle_alpha   90.00
_cell.angle_beta   90.00
_cell.angle_gamma   90.00
#
_symmetry.space_group_name_H-M   'P 1'
#
loop_
_entity.id
_entity.type
_entity.pdbx_description
1 polymer ?
#
loop_
_entity_poly.entity_id
_entity_poly.type
_entity_poly.pdbx_seq_one_letter_code
_entity_poly.pdbx_strand_id
1 'polypeptide(L)'
;MYSYILKEQIKIYRYLTVDAVNAALADLRQKGISLELESTVGTAGNFVTQNDGVVDLDYQLKLVKAAEEDPAALLTKISAGLTAGLASKFEGGRENSQALTFLHRAKKSGKVNFKLDLTIIKEEDGDEYRLVKTDGGKWSEAFNTRFLTIQEETIKDWDQWEDLREDYLRLKNADPAGLSVDLYRQAVNQIYG
;
A
#
# COMPACT_ATOMS: atom_id res chain seq x y z
N MET A 1 -2.27 4.45 19.85
CA MET A 1 -3.22 5.10 18.92
C MET A 1 -2.42 5.67 17.77
N TYR A 2 -2.91 5.55 16.54
CA TYR A 2 -2.26 6.12 15.37
C TYR A 2 -2.22 7.64 15.43
N SER A 3 -1.11 8.20 14.96
CA SER A 3 -0.91 9.62 14.72
C SER A 3 -0.11 9.84 13.44
N TYR A 4 -0.21 11.04 12.87
CA TYR A 4 0.57 11.41 11.70
C TYR A 4 2.06 11.54 12.04
N ILE A 5 2.91 11.24 11.05
CA ILE A 5 4.36 11.46 11.13
C ILE A 5 4.77 12.65 10.25
N LEU A 6 5.80 13.38 10.65
CA LEU A 6 6.32 14.52 9.90
C LEU A 6 7.00 14.05 8.60
N LYS A 7 6.82 14.82 7.52
CA LYS A 7 7.36 14.49 6.18
C LYS A 7 8.85 14.23 6.18
N GLU A 8 9.60 14.94 7.01
CA GLU A 8 11.05 14.84 7.15
C GLU A 8 11.46 13.49 7.72
N GLN A 9 10.66 12.93 8.63
CA GLN A 9 10.91 11.65 9.28
C GLN A 9 10.57 10.48 8.35
N ILE A 10 9.63 10.66 7.42
CA ILE A 10 9.20 9.62 6.46
C ILE A 10 10.35 9.23 5.49
N LYS A 11 11.22 10.17 5.14
CA LYS A 11 12.24 10.02 4.07
C LYS A 11 13.12 8.78 4.24
N ILE A 12 13.57 8.50 5.47
CA ILE A 12 14.46 7.36 5.73
C ILE A 12 13.75 6.02 5.48
N TYR A 13 12.48 5.92 5.88
CA TYR A 13 11.69 4.71 5.70
C TYR A 13 11.38 4.48 4.22
N ARG A 14 11.03 5.54 3.48
CA ARG A 14 10.82 5.46 2.03
C ARG A 14 12.08 5.00 1.30
N TYR A 15 13.24 5.54 1.66
CA TYR A 15 14.51 5.13 1.05
C TYR A 15 14.80 3.64 1.26
N LEU A 16 14.63 3.14 2.49
CA LEU A 16 14.84 1.72 2.81
C LEU A 16 13.87 0.80 2.06
N THR A 17 12.61 1.22 1.90
CA THR A 17 11.58 0.48 1.16
C THR A 17 11.82 0.47 -0.34
N VAL A 18 11.93 1.65 -0.96
CA VAL A 18 11.96 1.78 -2.43
C VAL A 18 13.14 1.04 -3.04
N ASP A 19 14.33 1.16 -2.43
CA ASP A 19 15.54 0.45 -2.87
C ASP A 19 15.35 -1.08 -2.83
N ALA A 20 14.82 -1.59 -1.72
CA ALA A 20 14.62 -3.03 -1.53
C ALA A 20 13.54 -3.60 -2.46
N VAL A 21 12.42 -2.89 -2.59
CA VAL A 21 11.30 -3.32 -3.43
C VAL A 21 11.71 -3.28 -4.89
N ASN A 22 12.34 -2.21 -5.39
CA ASN A 22 12.78 -2.14 -6.79
C ASN A 22 13.78 -3.26 -7.15
N ALA A 23 14.66 -3.65 -6.23
CA ALA A 23 15.54 -4.80 -6.43
C ALA A 23 14.75 -6.11 -6.58
N ALA A 24 13.72 -6.34 -5.75
CA ALA A 24 12.84 -7.50 -5.86
C ALA A 24 12.01 -7.49 -7.16
N LEU A 25 11.52 -6.32 -7.58
CA LEU A 25 10.78 -6.16 -8.84
C LEU A 25 11.67 -6.44 -10.06
N ALA A 26 12.96 -6.10 -10.01
CA ALA A 26 13.90 -6.40 -11.08
C ALA A 26 14.09 -7.91 -11.31
N ASP A 27 14.11 -8.72 -10.24
CA ASP A 27 14.14 -10.19 -10.34
C ASP A 27 12.84 -10.75 -10.90
N LEU A 28 11.69 -10.26 -10.45
CA LEU A 28 10.37 -10.63 -11.02
C LEU A 28 10.28 -10.30 -12.52
N ARG A 29 10.87 -9.18 -12.94
CA ARG A 29 10.92 -8.77 -14.35
C ARG A 29 11.71 -9.77 -15.20
N GLN A 30 12.82 -10.31 -14.70
CA GLN A 30 13.57 -11.36 -15.39
C GLN A 30 12.76 -12.67 -15.53
N LYS A 31 11.80 -12.88 -14.64
CA LYS A 31 10.84 -13.99 -14.66
C LYS A 31 9.56 -13.69 -15.47
N GLY A 32 9.54 -12.57 -16.20
CA GLY A 32 8.44 -12.19 -17.09
C GLY A 32 7.26 -11.50 -16.40
N ILE A 33 7.43 -11.02 -15.16
CA ILE A 33 6.41 -10.24 -14.43
C ILE A 33 6.94 -8.83 -14.19
N SER A 34 6.38 -7.85 -14.89
CA SER A 34 6.73 -6.44 -14.78
C SER A 34 5.72 -5.72 -13.89
N LEU A 35 6.21 -5.16 -12.79
CA LEU A 35 5.46 -4.37 -11.82
C LEU A 35 6.16 -3.02 -11.62
N GLU A 36 5.38 -1.98 -11.34
CA GLU A 36 5.86 -0.65 -10.99
C GLU A 36 5.43 -0.29 -9.56
N LEU A 37 6.35 0.27 -8.77
CA LEU A 37 6.06 0.71 -7.41
C LEU A 37 5.46 2.11 -7.43
N GLU A 38 4.23 2.23 -6.96
CA GLU A 38 3.49 3.50 -6.88
C GLU A 38 3.25 3.89 -5.42
N SER A 39 3.50 5.16 -5.12
CA SER A 39 3.16 5.71 -3.80
C SER A 39 1.65 5.83 -3.70
N THR A 40 1.08 5.27 -2.65
CA THR A 40 -0.35 5.44 -2.33
C THR A 40 -0.55 6.74 -1.56
N VAL A 41 -1.80 7.11 -1.32
CA VAL A 41 -2.11 8.20 -0.39
C VAL A 41 -1.55 7.94 1.01
N GLY A 42 -1.51 6.67 1.45
CA GLY A 42 -0.87 6.24 2.70
C GLY A 42 0.65 6.41 2.75
N THR A 43 1.33 6.59 1.61
CA THR A 43 2.77 6.94 1.51
C THR A 43 3.06 8.35 0.97
N ALA A 44 2.09 9.00 0.34
CA ALA A 44 2.13 10.41 0.05
C ALA A 44 2.14 11.16 1.38
N GLY A 45 3.09 12.07 1.58
CA GLY A 45 3.54 12.52 2.90
C GLY A 45 2.53 13.25 3.79
N ASN A 46 1.23 13.27 3.45
CA ASN A 46 0.16 13.84 4.26
C ASN A 46 -0.61 12.79 5.09
N PHE A 47 -0.55 11.49 4.75
CA PHE A 47 -1.34 10.45 5.45
C PHE A 47 -0.54 9.26 5.99
N VAL A 48 0.80 9.34 5.98
CA VAL A 48 1.63 8.35 6.68
C VAL A 48 1.35 8.47 8.18
N THR A 49 1.10 7.32 8.82
CA THR A 49 0.81 7.27 10.26
C THR A 49 1.81 6.39 10.98
N GLN A 50 1.83 6.49 12.31
CA GLN A 50 2.57 5.59 13.18
C GLN A 50 1.71 5.20 14.37
N ASN A 51 1.95 4.02 14.93
CA ASN A 51 1.39 3.61 16.21
C ASN A 51 2.52 3.06 17.09
N ASP A 52 2.66 3.57 18.31
CA ASP A 52 3.70 3.19 19.26
C ASP A 52 5.14 3.22 18.68
N GLY A 53 5.41 4.22 17.84
CA GLY A 53 6.70 4.41 17.18
C GLY A 53 6.97 3.48 15.99
N VAL A 54 5.98 2.68 15.57
CA VAL A 54 6.02 1.87 14.36
C VAL A 54 5.33 2.63 13.24
N VAL A 55 6.09 3.05 12.23
CA VAL A 55 5.56 3.73 11.04
C VAL A 55 4.80 2.75 10.15
N ASP A 56 3.66 3.15 9.61
CA ASP A 56 2.87 2.40 8.64
C ASP A 56 3.12 2.97 7.23
N LEU A 57 3.74 2.18 6.35
CA LEU A 57 3.97 2.54 4.95
C LEU A 57 3.17 1.62 4.03
N ASP A 58 2.37 2.21 3.15
CA ASP A 58 1.56 1.48 2.18
C ASP A 58 2.00 1.82 0.76
N TYR A 59 2.27 0.83 -0.09
CA TYR A 59 2.51 1.06 -1.52
C TYR A 59 1.62 0.17 -2.40
N GLN A 60 1.42 0.61 -3.64
CA GLN A 60 0.81 -0.16 -4.70
C GLN A 60 1.89 -0.68 -5.65
N LEU A 61 1.71 -1.92 -6.12
CA LEU A 61 2.48 -2.54 -7.16
C LEU A 61 1.60 -2.67 -8.39
N LYS A 62 1.76 -1.77 -9.35
CA LYS A 62 1.00 -1.76 -10.59
C LYS A 62 1.54 -2.79 -11.56
N LEU A 63 0.71 -3.75 -11.93
CA LEU A 63 1.01 -4.75 -12.94
C LEU A 63 1.02 -4.09 -14.31
N VAL A 64 2.21 -4.06 -14.92
CA VAL A 64 2.41 -3.52 -16.28
C VAL A 64 2.28 -4.63 -17.31
N LYS A 65 2.85 -5.80 -17.00
CA LYS A 65 2.86 -6.95 -17.91
C LYS A 65 3.15 -8.24 -17.16
N ALA A 66 2.41 -9.30 -17.45
CA ALA A 66 2.77 -10.67 -17.07
C ALA A 66 2.42 -11.62 -18.21
N ALA A 67 3.20 -12.69 -18.36
CA ALA A 67 2.83 -13.81 -19.23
C ALA A 67 1.83 -14.77 -18.54
N GLU A 68 1.76 -14.73 -17.21
CA GLU A 68 0.78 -15.47 -16.42
C GLU A 68 -0.51 -14.66 -16.33
N GLU A 69 -1.62 -15.23 -16.80
CA GLU A 69 -2.94 -14.61 -16.76
C GLU A 69 -3.78 -15.12 -15.57
N ASP A 70 -3.46 -16.31 -15.04
CA ASP A 70 -4.17 -16.87 -13.89
C ASP A 70 -3.88 -16.06 -12.62
N PRO A 71 -4.90 -15.43 -11.99
CA PRO A 71 -4.70 -14.61 -10.79
C PRO A 71 -4.08 -15.38 -9.62
N ALA A 72 -4.38 -16.68 -9.48
CA ALA A 72 -3.81 -17.55 -8.45
C ALA A 72 -2.29 -17.66 -8.61
N ALA A 73 -1.88 -18.14 -9.78
CA ALA A 73 -0.50 -18.39 -10.11
C ALA A 73 0.31 -17.10 -10.10
N LEU A 74 -0.28 -16.00 -10.58
CA LEU A 74 0.35 -14.69 -10.55
C LEU A 74 0.58 -14.21 -9.10
N LEU A 75 -0.44 -14.31 -8.24
CA LEU A 75 -0.32 -13.96 -6.82
C LEU A 75 0.77 -14.80 -6.15
N THR A 76 0.81 -16.11 -6.38
CA THR A 76 1.83 -17.01 -5.81
C THR A 76 3.23 -16.60 -6.27
N LYS A 77 3.43 -16.36 -7.57
CA LYS A 77 4.74 -15.98 -8.14
C LYS A 77 5.22 -14.63 -7.60
N ILE A 78 4.34 -13.62 -7.57
CA ILE A 78 4.68 -12.30 -7.04
C ILE A 78 4.98 -12.37 -5.54
N SER A 79 4.13 -13.04 -4.77
CA SER A 79 4.30 -13.18 -3.31
C SER A 79 5.61 -13.87 -2.95
N ALA A 80 5.95 -14.96 -3.65
CA ALA A 80 7.20 -15.68 -3.46
C ALA A 80 8.42 -14.82 -3.84
N GLY A 81 8.36 -14.13 -4.98
CA GLY A 81 9.45 -13.25 -5.43
C GLY A 81 9.70 -12.08 -4.48
N LEU A 82 8.65 -11.40 -4.02
CA LEU A 82 8.76 -10.30 -3.05
C LEU A 82 9.27 -10.80 -1.70
N THR A 83 8.75 -11.93 -1.20
CA THR A 83 9.20 -12.51 0.08
C THR A 83 10.70 -12.85 0.04
N ALA A 84 11.16 -13.49 -1.04
CA ALA A 84 12.56 -13.82 -1.22
C ALA A 84 13.44 -12.57 -1.39
N GLY A 85 13.02 -11.62 -2.23
CA GLY A 85 13.77 -10.41 -2.53
C GLY A 85 13.92 -9.46 -1.34
N LEU A 86 12.91 -9.43 -0.45
CA LEU A 86 12.90 -8.55 0.73
C LEU A 86 13.49 -9.18 1.99
N ALA A 87 13.71 -10.50 2.02
CA ALA A 87 14.13 -11.24 3.22
C ALA A 87 15.42 -10.75 3.90
N SER A 88 16.29 -10.02 3.17
CA SER A 88 17.52 -9.45 3.72
C SER A 88 17.31 -8.21 4.61
N LYS A 89 16.18 -7.51 4.43
CA LYS A 89 15.85 -6.27 5.16
C LYS A 89 14.52 -6.36 5.91
N PHE A 90 13.64 -7.27 5.52
CA PHE A 90 12.30 -7.40 6.04
C PHE A 90 11.99 -8.83 6.46
N GLU A 91 11.14 -8.97 7.48
CA GLU A 91 10.49 -10.23 7.83
C GLU A 91 9.02 -10.20 7.37
N GLY A 92 8.39 -11.37 7.25
CA GLY A 92 6.96 -11.47 6.97
C GLY A 92 6.14 -10.87 8.12
N GLY A 93 5.14 -10.07 7.76
CA GLY A 93 4.19 -9.50 8.71
C GLY A 93 2.94 -10.35 8.89
N ARG A 94 1.84 -9.69 9.29
CA ARG A 94 0.54 -10.35 9.46
C ARG A 94 0.03 -10.90 8.13
N GLU A 95 -0.77 -11.95 8.19
CA GLU A 95 -1.55 -12.36 7.03
C GLU A 95 -2.63 -11.31 6.74
N ASN A 96 -2.75 -10.92 5.47
CA ASN A 96 -3.79 -10.05 4.97
C ASN A 96 -4.21 -10.56 3.58
N SER A 97 -5.51 -10.64 3.32
CA SER A 97 -6.01 -11.16 2.05
C SER A 97 -5.87 -10.18 0.88
N GLN A 98 -5.49 -8.94 1.14
CA GLN A 98 -5.45 -7.88 0.14
C GLN A 98 -4.07 -7.22 0.00
N ALA A 99 -3.15 -7.48 0.92
CA ALA A 99 -1.79 -6.95 0.86
C ALA A 99 -0.76 -7.98 1.36
N LEU A 100 0.46 -7.87 0.84
CA LEU A 100 1.63 -8.52 1.42
C LEU A 100 2.22 -7.58 2.48
N THR A 101 2.17 -8.01 3.73
CA THR A 101 2.69 -7.24 4.86
C THR A 101 4.12 -7.68 5.18
N PHE A 102 5.00 -6.72 5.39
CA PHE A 102 6.39 -6.90 5.79
C PHE A 102 6.71 -6.02 7.00
N LEU A 103 7.65 -6.46 7.84
CA LEU A 103 8.13 -5.71 9.00
C LEU A 103 9.62 -5.46 8.84
N HIS A 104 10.06 -4.25 9.18
CA HIS A 104 11.47 -3.94 9.30
C HIS A 104 11.84 -3.74 10.78
N ARG A 105 12.98 -4.31 11.18
CA ARG A 105 13.53 -4.16 12.53
C ARG A 105 14.75 -3.27 12.53
N ALA A 106 14.79 -2.31 13.44
CA ALA A 106 15.96 -1.47 13.62
C ALA A 106 17.15 -2.31 14.11
N LYS A 107 18.26 -2.31 13.35
CA LYS A 107 19.46 -3.13 13.64
C LYS A 107 19.96 -3.00 15.08
N LYS A 108 19.91 -1.80 15.66
CA LYS A 108 20.44 -1.52 17.00
C LYS A 108 19.55 -2.04 18.12
N SER A 109 18.23 -1.92 18.00
CA SER A 109 17.29 -2.24 19.08
C SER A 109 16.56 -3.56 18.88
N GLY A 110 16.56 -4.13 17.67
CA GLY A 110 15.76 -5.30 17.30
C GLY A 110 14.24 -5.07 17.28
N LYS A 111 13.79 -3.85 17.64
CA LYS A 111 12.38 -3.48 17.63
C LYS A 111 11.92 -3.22 16.20
N VAL A 112 10.67 -3.59 15.91
CA VAL A 112 10.00 -3.16 14.69
C VAL A 112 9.95 -1.64 14.70
N ASN A 113 10.38 -1.00 13.62
CA ASN A 113 10.36 0.45 13.49
C ASN A 113 9.50 0.93 12.32
N PHE A 114 9.18 0.06 11.36
CA PHE A 114 8.08 0.29 10.42
C PHE A 114 7.53 -1.01 9.84
N LYS A 115 6.27 -0.94 9.41
CA LYS A 115 5.53 -1.94 8.64
C LYS A 115 5.40 -1.44 7.20
N LEU A 116 5.43 -2.37 6.27
CA LEU A 116 5.23 -2.14 4.85
C LEU A 116 4.09 -3.02 4.36
N ASP A 117 3.00 -2.42 3.89
CA ASP A 117 1.93 -3.10 3.17
C ASP A 117 2.08 -2.88 1.66
N LEU A 118 2.19 -3.96 0.89
CA LEU A 118 2.25 -3.94 -0.57
C LEU A 118 0.97 -4.54 -1.16
N THR A 119 0.18 -3.71 -1.82
CA THR A 119 -0.98 -4.17 -2.60
C THR A 119 -0.58 -4.37 -4.05
N ILE A 120 -1.17 -5.35 -4.75
CA ILE A 120 -0.93 -5.59 -6.17
C ILE A 120 -2.18 -5.14 -6.91
N ILE A 121 -2.02 -4.28 -7.92
CA ILE A 121 -3.13 -3.73 -8.70
C ILE A 121 -2.87 -3.89 -10.20
N LYS A 122 -3.93 -3.84 -11.00
CA LYS A 122 -3.87 -3.59 -12.45
C LYS A 122 -4.84 -2.46 -12.79
N GLU A 123 -4.58 -1.77 -13.89
CA GLU A 123 -5.48 -0.78 -14.44
C GLU A 123 -5.98 -1.22 -15.82
N GLU A 124 -7.29 -1.20 -16.01
CA GLU A 124 -7.95 -1.51 -17.29
C GLU A 124 -9.09 -0.50 -17.49
N ASP A 125 -9.16 0.13 -18.67
CA ASP A 125 -10.20 1.10 -19.06
C ASP A 125 -10.44 2.29 -18.09
N GLY A 126 -9.46 2.59 -17.24
CA GLY A 126 -9.55 3.66 -16.24
C GLY A 126 -10.06 3.20 -14.86
N ASP A 127 -10.27 1.90 -14.68
CA ASP A 127 -10.59 1.27 -13.41
C ASP A 127 -9.37 0.55 -12.83
N GLU A 128 -9.23 0.60 -11.50
CA GLU A 128 -8.24 -0.14 -10.75
C GLU A 128 -8.84 -1.44 -10.20
N TYR A 129 -8.10 -2.54 -10.34
CA TYR A 129 -8.45 -3.83 -9.75
C TYR A 129 -7.32 -4.29 -8.84
N ARG A 130 -7.64 -4.74 -7.62
CA ARG A 130 -6.67 -5.29 -6.68
C ARG A 130 -6.62 -6.81 -6.77
N LEU A 131 -5.43 -7.38 -6.81
CA LEU A 131 -5.23 -8.83 -6.70
C LEU A 131 -5.37 -9.22 -5.23
N VAL A 132 -6.37 -10.05 -4.91
CA VAL A 132 -6.69 -10.47 -3.55
C VAL A 132 -6.52 -11.98 -3.38
N LYS A 133 -5.99 -12.39 -2.23
CA LYS A 133 -5.86 -13.77 -1.78
C LYS A 133 -7.23 -14.29 -1.29
N THR A 134 -8.06 -14.73 -2.23
CA THR A 134 -9.15 -15.69 -1.96
C THR A 134 -8.69 -17.12 -2.27
N ASP A 135 -9.55 -18.13 -2.10
CA ASP A 135 -9.27 -19.54 -2.48
C ASP A 135 -8.84 -19.64 -3.95
N GLY A 136 -7.55 -19.46 -4.22
CA GLY A 136 -6.99 -19.39 -5.58
C GLY A 136 -6.81 -17.99 -6.17
N GLY A 137 -6.83 -16.89 -5.42
CA GLY A 137 -6.54 -15.55 -5.95
C GLY A 137 -7.59 -14.99 -6.92
N LYS A 138 -7.94 -13.71 -6.83
CA LYS A 138 -8.82 -13.06 -7.80
C LYS A 138 -8.55 -11.57 -7.91
N TRP A 139 -8.94 -10.98 -9.02
CA TRP A 139 -9.08 -9.53 -9.10
C TRP A 139 -10.34 -9.09 -8.33
N SER A 140 -10.25 -7.99 -7.59
CA SER A 140 -11.37 -7.37 -6.89
C SER A 140 -12.43 -6.85 -7.86
N GLU A 141 -13.53 -6.34 -7.32
CA GLU A 141 -14.39 -5.44 -8.09
C GLU A 141 -13.60 -4.20 -8.54
N ALA A 142 -14.01 -3.64 -9.68
CA ALA A 142 -13.43 -2.45 -10.26
C ALA A 142 -13.59 -1.25 -9.33
N PHE A 143 -12.52 -0.48 -9.17
CA PHE A 143 -12.55 0.81 -8.48
C PHE A 143 -12.30 1.93 -9.49
N ASN A 144 -13.28 2.82 -9.64
CA ASN A 144 -13.17 3.94 -10.57
C ASN A 144 -12.24 5.03 -10.00
N THR A 145 -11.01 5.11 -10.50
CA THR A 145 -10.01 6.06 -10.01
C THR A 145 -10.33 7.50 -10.41
N ARG A 146 -11.01 7.71 -11.55
CA ARG A 146 -11.41 9.05 -12.00
C ARG A 146 -12.38 9.70 -11.04
N PHE A 147 -13.32 8.94 -10.49
CA PHE A 147 -14.27 9.45 -9.51
C PHE A 147 -13.56 9.89 -8.22
N LEU A 148 -12.59 9.09 -7.75
CA LEU A 148 -11.75 9.47 -6.61
C LEU A 148 -11.00 10.78 -6.88
N THR A 149 -10.40 10.95 -8.06
CA THR A 149 -9.71 12.20 -8.41
C THR A 149 -10.64 13.41 -8.37
N ILE A 150 -11.85 13.30 -8.92
CA ILE A 150 -12.85 14.40 -8.89
C ILE A 150 -13.21 14.74 -7.44
N GLN A 151 -13.38 13.74 -6.59
CA GLN A 151 -13.63 13.92 -5.16
C GLN A 151 -12.44 14.57 -4.44
N GLU A 152 -11.20 14.17 -4.74
CA GLU A 152 -10.02 14.81 -4.14
C GLU A 152 -9.92 16.30 -4.55
N GLU A 153 -10.19 16.60 -5.82
CA GLU A 153 -10.19 17.97 -6.34
C GLU A 153 -11.25 18.84 -5.66
N THR A 154 -12.48 18.34 -5.54
CA THR A 154 -13.54 19.14 -4.91
C THR A 154 -13.33 19.31 -3.39
N ILE A 155 -12.64 18.37 -2.69
CA ILE A 155 -12.30 18.51 -1.26
C ILE A 155 -11.28 19.64 -1.10
N LYS A 156 -10.33 19.69 -2.02
CA LYS A 156 -9.32 20.74 -2.06
C LYS A 156 -9.94 22.09 -2.38
N ASP A 157 -10.88 22.14 -3.33
CA ASP A 157 -11.56 23.39 -3.70
C ASP A 157 -12.47 23.93 -2.58
N TRP A 158 -12.97 23.05 -1.71
CA TRP A 158 -13.78 23.40 -0.54
C TRP A 158 -12.96 23.61 0.76
N ASP A 159 -11.63 23.55 0.69
CA ASP A 159 -10.72 23.68 1.85
C ASP A 159 -10.98 22.64 2.97
N GLN A 160 -11.48 21.46 2.61
CA GLN A 160 -11.85 20.37 3.54
C GLN A 160 -10.72 19.35 3.76
N TRP A 161 -9.48 19.74 3.49
CA TRP A 161 -8.35 18.81 3.59
C TRP A 161 -8.07 18.39 5.03
N GLU A 162 -8.26 19.27 6.01
CA GLU A 162 -8.10 18.90 7.42
C GLU A 162 -9.25 18.00 7.89
N ASP A 163 -10.50 18.24 7.46
CA ASP A 163 -11.63 17.32 7.73
C ASP A 163 -11.31 15.90 7.23
N LEU A 164 -10.76 15.77 6.02
CA LEU A 164 -10.34 14.49 5.45
C LEU A 164 -9.25 13.82 6.29
N ARG A 165 -8.31 14.61 6.81
CA ARG A 165 -7.25 14.08 7.69
C ARG A 165 -7.81 13.64 9.04
N GLU A 166 -8.78 14.35 9.60
CA GLU A 166 -9.41 13.96 10.85
C GLU A 166 -10.22 12.66 10.68
N ASP A 167 -11.02 12.56 9.62
CA ASP A 167 -11.83 11.38 9.36
C ASP A 167 -11.00 10.15 9.01
N TYR A 168 -9.95 10.30 8.18
CA TYR A 168 -9.02 9.21 7.93
C TYR A 168 -8.36 8.71 9.23
N LEU A 169 -7.90 9.62 10.09
CA LEU A 169 -7.23 9.24 11.34
C LEU A 169 -8.20 8.58 12.32
N ARG A 170 -9.46 9.03 12.36
CA ARG A 170 -10.54 8.40 13.12
C ARG A 170 -10.79 6.97 12.63
N LEU A 171 -10.93 6.77 11.31
CA LEU A 171 -11.11 5.46 10.70
C LEU A 171 -9.91 4.53 10.95
N LYS A 172 -8.68 5.02 10.80
CA LYS A 172 -7.45 4.25 11.07
C LYS A 172 -7.33 3.79 12.51
N ASN A 173 -7.82 4.60 13.45
CA ASN A 173 -7.85 4.24 14.86
C ASN A 173 -9.00 3.27 15.21
N ALA A 174 -10.12 3.35 14.51
CA ALA A 174 -11.25 2.42 14.67
C ALA A 174 -10.95 1.05 14.05
N ASP A 175 -10.24 1.01 12.91
CA ASP A 175 -9.80 -0.21 12.24
C ASP A 175 -8.28 -0.19 11.94
N PRO A 176 -7.44 -0.54 12.93
CA PRO A 176 -6.00 -0.75 12.76
C PRO A 176 -5.64 -1.86 11.75
N ALA A 177 -6.60 -2.72 11.40
CA ALA A 177 -6.40 -3.81 10.46
C ALA A 177 -6.60 -3.38 9.00
N GLY A 178 -7.44 -2.36 8.78
CA GLY A 178 -7.73 -1.80 7.48
C GLY A 178 -6.49 -1.30 6.73
N LEU A 179 -6.49 -1.49 5.41
CA LEU A 179 -5.49 -0.93 4.51
C LEU A 179 -5.67 0.57 4.41
N SER A 180 -4.57 1.32 4.46
CA SER A 180 -4.64 2.78 4.49
C SER A 180 -5.33 3.36 3.25
N VAL A 181 -5.15 2.74 2.08
CA VAL A 181 -5.83 3.16 0.85
C VAL A 181 -7.36 3.01 0.91
N ASP A 182 -7.87 1.97 1.56
CA ASP A 182 -9.31 1.74 1.67
C ASP A 182 -9.94 2.67 2.70
N LEU A 183 -9.26 2.87 3.83
CA LEU A 183 -9.68 3.82 4.86
C LEU A 183 -9.65 5.26 4.32
N TYR A 184 -8.67 5.59 3.48
CA TYR A 184 -8.62 6.88 2.79
C TYR A 184 -9.79 7.07 1.84
N ARG A 185 -10.07 6.07 0.98
CA ARG A 185 -11.24 6.10 0.08
C ARG A 185 -12.55 6.25 0.86
N GLN A 186 -12.67 5.57 1.99
CA GLN A 186 -13.82 5.70 2.87
C GLN A 186 -13.93 7.11 3.47
N ALA A 187 -12.82 7.71 3.90
CA ALA A 187 -12.81 9.08 4.41
C ALA A 187 -13.21 10.10 3.33
N VAL A 188 -12.72 9.95 2.10
CA VAL A 188 -13.13 10.80 0.97
C VAL A 188 -14.63 10.69 0.73
N ASN A 189 -15.17 9.47 0.66
CA ASN A 189 -16.61 9.27 0.47
C ASN A 189 -17.46 9.87 1.60
N GLN A 190 -16.98 9.87 2.85
CA GLN A 190 -17.70 10.45 3.98
C GLN A 190 -17.85 11.97 3.87
N ILE A 191 -16.94 12.66 3.20
CA ILE A 191 -17.04 14.10 2.95
C ILE A 191 -18.02 14.40 1.81
N TYR A 192 -18.08 13.55 0.79
CA TYR A 192 -18.98 13.75 -0.36
C TYR A 192 -20.43 13.35 -0.13
N GLY A 193 -20.66 12.28 0.64
CA GLY A 193 -21.97 11.63 0.76
C GLY A 193 -22.18 10.51 -0.24
#